data_AF-A0A1U7SJ21-F1
#
_entry.id   AF-A0A1U7SJ21-F1
#
_cell.length_a   1.000
_cell.length_b   1.000
_cell.length_c   1.000
_cell.angle_alpha   90.00
_cell.angle_beta   90.00
_cell.angle_gamma   90.00
#
_symmetry.space_group_name_H-M   'P 1'
#
loop_
_entity.id
_entity.type
_entity.pdbx_description
1 polymer ?
#
loop_
_entity_poly.entity_id
_entity_poly.type
_entity_poly.pdbx_seq_one_letter_code
_entity_poly.pdbx_strand_id
1 'polypeptide(L)'
;MDQKLSQLVEELTTSGETQLNPEKMKEFKKICKSSDEHINHAYHLLMTQLNKEHAEIRFSAFQIVDELFTRSHQFRALIISNFQEFLELTVETDHEQPLPPPKEVAHKLKKAAIKSVQDWHEKYGEAYKMLSLGYHFLKQNKKVDFQDVNARTLAERRREEEKQKRLENINKEKAKRAQEEMAEMSKEIQDTLTEMENCFRLLMPDPFDFTVNDAELEPVIEKTANEGEPASISMQLADCQPSSLRHIDDEQPCCSKDLPSVLPCLKADKNGDMNEELETSDRRGADGEGCSEVELAGATGGDDYETFVRSHGLGSHKYTLDLEISTDIKIHENEDNTSIINSILDAHKLIGNKFLPSVQLWIQSFTRAGISDDRLRCAIDLKNKLETALEKHKDMNIDYKERKRKVMKVSDDDDDDEDEFVEVPEKEGYEPHVPDHLRKEYVSRDLKQAYMNMWTKGSLSLKTSNSIK
;
A
#
# COMPACT_ATOMS: atom_id res chain seq x y z
N MET A 1 10.37 -53.67 17.45
CA MET A 1 10.24 -53.31 16.03
C MET A 1 9.09 -52.34 15.81
N ASP A 2 8.05 -52.44 16.64
CA ASP A 2 6.84 -51.60 16.60
C ASP A 2 7.12 -50.08 16.71
N GLN A 3 8.00 -49.65 17.61
CA GLN A 3 8.41 -48.23 17.69
C GLN A 3 9.07 -47.72 16.41
N LYS A 4 9.88 -48.57 15.74
CA LYS A 4 10.53 -48.21 14.47
C LYS A 4 9.51 -48.10 13.34
N LEU A 5 8.46 -48.93 13.35
CA LEU A 5 7.38 -48.86 12.38
C LEU A 5 6.60 -47.55 12.50
N SER A 6 6.26 -47.13 13.72
CA SER A 6 5.60 -45.85 13.99
C SER A 6 6.42 -44.66 13.52
N GLN A 7 7.72 -44.63 13.85
CA GLN A 7 8.64 -43.56 13.43
C GLN A 7 8.72 -43.46 11.91
N LEU A 8 8.82 -44.59 11.20
CA LEU A 8 8.86 -44.59 9.75
C LEU A 8 7.57 -44.06 9.11
N VAL A 9 6.39 -44.39 9.66
CA VAL A 9 5.12 -43.85 9.15
C VAL A 9 5.05 -42.34 9.36
N GLU A 10 5.41 -41.86 10.56
CA GLU A 10 5.40 -40.44 10.87
C GLU A 10 6.35 -39.67 9.94
N GLU A 11 7.60 -40.12 9.79
CA GLU A 11 8.58 -39.48 8.91
C GLU A 11 8.16 -39.48 7.44
N LEU A 12 7.56 -40.58 6.95
CA LEU A 12 7.08 -40.67 5.57
C LEU A 12 5.89 -39.76 5.31
N THR A 13 5.03 -39.53 6.31
CA THR A 13 3.79 -38.78 6.15
C THR A 13 3.90 -37.30 6.51
N THR A 14 4.93 -36.89 7.24
CA THR A 14 5.14 -35.50 7.70
C THR A 14 6.28 -34.76 6.98
N SER A 15 6.91 -35.38 5.98
CA SER A 15 8.03 -34.78 5.24
C SER A 15 7.67 -33.54 4.42
N GLY A 16 6.40 -33.37 4.05
CA GLY A 16 5.95 -32.32 3.13
C GLY A 16 6.40 -32.52 1.68
N GLU A 17 7.04 -33.65 1.35
CA GLU A 17 7.49 -33.96 0.00
C GLU A 17 6.35 -34.52 -0.86
N THR A 18 6.37 -34.23 -2.16
CA THR A 18 5.34 -34.71 -3.10
C THR A 18 5.43 -36.21 -3.42
N GLN A 19 6.57 -36.84 -3.12
CA GLN A 19 6.82 -38.26 -3.29
C GLN A 19 7.44 -38.84 -2.02
N LEU A 20 7.06 -40.07 -1.68
CA LEU A 20 7.62 -40.76 -0.52
C LEU A 20 9.11 -41.07 -0.72
N ASN A 21 9.90 -40.87 0.34
CA ASN A 21 11.31 -41.22 0.35
C ASN A 21 11.49 -42.74 0.08
N PRO A 22 12.22 -43.12 -0.99
CA PRO A 22 12.28 -44.50 -1.46
C PRO A 22 13.05 -45.44 -0.50
N GLU A 23 14.03 -44.91 0.24
CA GLU A 23 14.83 -45.68 1.18
C GLU A 23 14.00 -46.03 2.42
N LYS A 24 13.35 -45.04 3.02
CA LYS A 24 12.45 -45.23 4.16
C LYS A 24 11.28 -46.14 3.80
N MET A 25 10.73 -46.00 2.59
CA MET A 25 9.65 -46.86 2.10
C MET A 25 10.11 -48.32 1.92
N LYS A 26 11.37 -48.55 1.54
CA LYS A 26 11.94 -49.90 1.45
C LYS A 26 12.08 -50.54 2.84
N GLU A 27 12.52 -49.78 3.85
CA GLU A 27 12.59 -50.24 5.23
C GLU A 27 11.20 -50.54 5.80
N PHE A 28 10.24 -49.63 5.60
CA PHE A 28 8.85 -49.82 6.00
C PHE A 28 8.28 -51.13 5.42
N LYS A 29 8.44 -51.35 4.11
CA LYS A 29 8.02 -52.59 3.45
C LYS A 29 8.70 -53.84 3.99
N LYS A 30 9.96 -53.75 4.43
CA LYS A 30 10.68 -54.89 5.04
C LYS A 30 10.06 -55.27 6.38
N ILE A 31 9.67 -54.29 7.19
CA ILE A 31 9.01 -54.52 8.48
C ILE A 31 7.63 -55.12 8.27
N CYS A 32 6.81 -54.54 7.38
CA CYS A 32 5.47 -55.05 7.08
C CYS A 32 5.45 -56.50 6.54
N LYS A 33 6.53 -56.96 5.90
CA LYS A 33 6.65 -58.35 5.43
C LYS A 33 6.97 -59.37 6.52
N SER A 34 7.37 -58.93 7.71
CA SER A 34 7.88 -59.82 8.75
C SER A 34 6.77 -60.58 9.49
N SER A 35 5.61 -59.97 9.72
CA SER A 35 4.43 -60.64 10.26
C SER A 35 3.15 -59.88 9.94
N ASP A 36 2.01 -60.56 9.98
CA ASP A 36 0.69 -59.96 9.80
C ASP A 36 0.32 -58.97 10.92
N GLU A 37 0.90 -59.13 12.11
CA GLU A 37 0.74 -58.17 13.23
C GLU A 37 1.30 -56.78 12.87
N HIS A 38 2.45 -56.74 12.19
CA HIS A 38 3.01 -55.47 11.71
C HIS A 38 2.14 -54.84 10.62
N ILE A 39 1.44 -55.65 9.81
CA ILE A 39 0.49 -55.16 8.80
C ILE A 39 -0.73 -54.54 9.49
N ASN A 40 -1.28 -55.20 10.51
CA ASN A 40 -2.38 -54.66 11.30
C ASN A 40 -1.96 -53.34 11.99
N HIS A 41 -0.75 -53.30 12.58
CA HIS A 41 -0.23 -52.09 13.21
C HIS A 41 -0.04 -50.95 12.19
N ALA A 42 0.55 -51.25 11.02
CA ALA A 42 0.71 -50.28 9.94
C ALA A 42 -0.64 -49.73 9.44
N TYR A 43 -1.67 -50.57 9.33
CA TYR A 43 -3.03 -50.14 8.99
C TYR A 43 -3.55 -49.08 9.97
N HIS A 44 -3.47 -49.33 11.27
CA HIS A 44 -3.95 -48.36 12.28
C HIS A 44 -3.16 -47.05 12.25
N LEU A 45 -1.83 -47.11 12.06
CA LEU A 45 -1.00 -45.91 11.92
C LEU A 45 -1.39 -45.10 10.68
N LEU A 46 -1.62 -45.75 9.54
CA LEU A 46 -2.01 -45.08 8.30
C LEU A 46 -3.41 -44.47 8.37
N MET A 47 -4.38 -45.17 8.98
CA MET A 47 -5.70 -44.61 9.23
C MET A 47 -5.65 -43.39 10.17
N THR A 48 -4.73 -43.40 11.14
CA THR A 48 -4.49 -42.23 12.01
C THR A 48 -3.95 -41.04 11.21
N GLN A 49 -3.03 -41.28 10.26
CA GLN A 49 -2.51 -40.22 9.40
C GLN A 49 -3.55 -39.71 8.39
N LEU A 50 -4.38 -40.60 7.84
CA LEU A 50 -5.50 -40.22 6.96
C LEU A 50 -6.57 -39.39 7.68
N ASN A 51 -6.70 -39.52 8.99
CA ASN A 51 -7.63 -38.72 9.79
C ASN A 51 -7.11 -37.31 10.13
N LYS A 52 -5.83 -37.00 9.87
CA LYS A 52 -5.27 -35.66 10.16
C LYS A 52 -5.94 -34.57 9.30
N GLU A 53 -6.10 -33.37 9.86
CA GLU A 53 -6.63 -32.20 9.16
C GLU A 53 -5.58 -31.54 8.24
N HIS A 54 -4.92 -32.33 7.39
CA HIS A 54 -3.90 -31.83 6.47
C HIS A 54 -3.80 -32.67 5.19
N ALA A 55 -4.03 -32.07 4.01
CA ALA A 55 -4.10 -32.81 2.76
C ALA A 55 -2.77 -33.49 2.37
N GLU A 56 -1.62 -32.89 2.67
CA GLU A 56 -0.32 -33.49 2.33
C GLU A 56 -0.03 -34.75 3.15
N ILE A 57 -0.42 -34.75 4.43
CA ILE A 57 -0.27 -35.90 5.32
C ILE A 57 -1.19 -37.02 4.82
N ARG A 58 -2.45 -36.67 4.53
CA ARG A 58 -3.42 -37.62 3.95
C ARG A 58 -2.93 -38.19 2.62
N PHE A 59 -2.36 -37.35 1.75
CA PHE A 59 -1.84 -37.78 0.44
C PHE A 59 -0.67 -38.75 0.58
N SER A 60 0.29 -38.43 1.44
CA SER A 60 1.43 -39.29 1.71
C SER A 60 1.00 -40.62 2.33
N ALA A 61 0.06 -40.59 3.29
CA ALA A 61 -0.52 -41.79 3.88
C ALA A 61 -1.25 -42.65 2.83
N PHE A 62 -2.03 -42.01 1.95
CA PHE A 62 -2.72 -42.68 0.86
C PHE A 62 -1.75 -43.37 -0.11
N GLN A 63 -0.62 -42.76 -0.46
CA GLN A 63 0.41 -43.39 -1.31
C GLN A 63 0.96 -44.68 -0.68
N ILE A 64 1.14 -44.71 0.64
CA ILE A 64 1.57 -45.93 1.36
C ILE A 64 0.45 -46.98 1.32
N VAL A 65 -0.80 -46.56 1.55
CA VAL A 65 -1.99 -47.42 1.48
C VAL A 65 -2.09 -48.09 0.11
N ASP A 66 -1.91 -47.34 -0.98
CA ASP A 66 -1.99 -47.87 -2.35
C ASP A 66 -0.94 -48.95 -2.66
N GLU A 67 0.31 -48.73 -2.22
CA GLU A 67 1.38 -49.73 -2.35
C GLU A 67 1.08 -50.98 -1.51
N LEU A 68 0.62 -50.83 -0.25
CA LEU A 68 0.31 -51.97 0.61
C LEU A 68 -0.91 -52.74 0.13
N PHE A 69 -1.94 -52.06 -0.37
CA PHE A 69 -3.14 -52.66 -0.92
C PHE A 69 -2.79 -53.58 -2.09
N THR A 70 -1.94 -53.13 -3.01
CA THR A 70 -1.55 -53.95 -4.16
C THR A 70 -0.73 -55.19 -3.76
N ARG A 71 -0.01 -55.14 -2.63
CA ARG A 71 1.01 -56.13 -2.27
C ARG A 71 0.63 -57.10 -1.16
N SER A 72 -0.34 -56.77 -0.32
CA SER A 72 -0.72 -57.58 0.85
C SER A 72 -2.20 -57.94 0.81
N HIS A 73 -2.51 -59.23 0.93
CA HIS A 73 -3.89 -59.69 1.11
C HIS A 73 -4.48 -59.24 2.44
N GLN A 74 -3.73 -59.42 3.54
CA GLN A 74 -4.18 -59.04 4.88
C GLN A 74 -4.53 -57.54 4.93
N PHE A 75 -3.68 -56.69 4.35
CA PHE A 75 -3.93 -55.24 4.32
C PHE A 75 -5.16 -54.88 3.51
N ARG A 76 -5.37 -55.53 2.35
CA ARG A 76 -6.58 -55.34 1.54
C ARG A 76 -7.84 -55.67 2.34
N ALA A 77 -7.85 -56.80 3.05
CA ALA A 77 -9.00 -57.19 3.86
C ALA A 77 -9.34 -56.12 4.91
N LEU A 78 -8.34 -55.52 5.56
CA LEU A 78 -8.53 -54.44 6.52
C LEU A 78 -9.13 -53.18 5.88
N ILE A 79 -8.53 -52.66 4.80
CA ILE A 79 -9.04 -51.47 4.09
C ILE A 79 -10.47 -51.70 3.59
N ILE A 80 -10.76 -52.88 3.06
CA ILE A 80 -12.07 -53.21 2.51
C ILE A 80 -13.13 -53.35 3.61
N SER A 81 -12.75 -53.83 4.80
CA SER A 81 -13.65 -53.88 5.96
C SER A 81 -14.10 -52.49 6.42
N ASN A 82 -13.25 -51.47 6.21
CA ASN A 82 -13.52 -50.07 6.55
C ASN A 82 -13.54 -49.15 5.32
N PHE A 83 -14.07 -49.66 4.21
CA PHE A 83 -13.93 -48.99 2.92
C PHE A 83 -14.68 -47.65 2.88
N GLN A 84 -15.79 -47.54 3.61
CA GLN A 84 -16.56 -46.31 3.67
C GLN A 84 -15.78 -45.15 4.30
N GLU A 85 -15.23 -45.34 5.51
CA GLU A 85 -14.41 -44.31 6.18
C GLU A 85 -13.20 -43.95 5.31
N PHE A 86 -12.56 -44.95 4.68
CA PHE A 86 -11.45 -44.71 3.77
C PHE A 86 -11.84 -43.79 2.59
N LEU A 87 -13.01 -44.00 1.98
CA LEU A 87 -13.50 -43.15 0.89
C LEU A 87 -13.85 -41.74 1.37
N GLU A 88 -14.44 -41.60 2.55
CA GLU A 88 -14.75 -40.30 3.16
C GLU A 88 -13.46 -39.48 3.38
N LEU A 89 -12.39 -40.13 3.85
CA LEU A 89 -11.11 -39.48 4.13
C LEU A 89 -10.28 -39.11 2.89
N THR A 90 -10.58 -39.71 1.72
CA THR A 90 -9.72 -39.60 0.52
C THR A 90 -10.41 -39.06 -0.74
N VAL A 91 -11.73 -39.23 -0.89
CA VAL A 91 -12.47 -38.89 -2.12
C VAL A 91 -13.50 -37.76 -1.93
N GLU A 92 -13.71 -37.27 -0.71
CA GLU A 92 -14.75 -36.28 -0.37
C GLU A 92 -16.15 -36.77 -0.78
N THR A 93 -16.56 -37.92 -0.25
CA THR A 93 -17.91 -38.46 -0.52
C THR A 93 -19.02 -37.69 0.20
N ASP A 94 -18.68 -36.90 1.22
CA ASP A 94 -19.59 -36.04 1.98
C ASP A 94 -19.31 -34.53 1.69
N HIS A 95 -20.37 -33.73 1.58
CA HIS A 95 -20.30 -32.28 1.41
C HIS A 95 -20.14 -31.52 2.72
N GLU A 96 -20.56 -32.13 3.84
CA GLU A 96 -20.39 -31.54 5.17
C GLU A 96 -18.95 -31.71 5.68
N GLN A 97 -18.17 -32.62 5.07
CA GLN A 97 -16.77 -32.88 5.40
C GLN A 97 -15.86 -32.83 4.17
N PRO A 98 -15.49 -31.63 3.68
CA PRO A 98 -14.51 -31.49 2.61
C PRO A 98 -13.10 -31.97 3.04
N LEU A 99 -12.24 -32.32 2.08
CA LEU A 99 -10.84 -32.63 2.40
C LEU A 99 -10.17 -31.39 3.01
N PRO A 100 -9.23 -31.59 3.95
CA PRO A 100 -8.53 -30.50 4.61
C PRO A 100 -7.65 -29.70 3.63
N PRO A 101 -7.24 -28.47 3.97
CA PRO A 101 -6.27 -27.71 3.19
C PRO A 101 -4.89 -28.40 3.15
N PRO A 102 -4.01 -28.10 2.16
CA PRO A 102 -4.21 -27.21 1.00
C PRO A 102 -5.09 -27.80 -0.12
N LYS A 103 -5.93 -26.96 -0.75
CA LYS A 103 -6.93 -27.38 -1.77
C LYS A 103 -6.31 -28.08 -2.99
N GLU A 104 -5.14 -27.62 -3.43
CA GLU A 104 -4.44 -28.22 -4.57
C GLU A 104 -4.05 -29.68 -4.31
N VAL A 105 -3.57 -29.96 -3.10
CA VAL A 105 -3.15 -31.29 -2.68
C VAL A 105 -4.36 -32.17 -2.41
N ALA A 106 -5.42 -31.61 -1.80
CA ALA A 106 -6.70 -32.30 -1.64
C ALA A 106 -7.26 -32.78 -2.99
N HIS A 107 -7.23 -31.93 -4.02
CA HIS A 107 -7.65 -32.31 -5.37
C HIS A 107 -6.76 -33.40 -5.99
N LYS A 108 -5.43 -33.34 -5.79
CA LYS A 108 -4.49 -34.39 -6.20
C LYS A 108 -4.78 -35.72 -5.50
N LEU A 109 -5.01 -35.70 -4.19
CA LEU A 109 -5.40 -36.86 -3.39
C LEU A 109 -6.69 -37.49 -3.92
N LYS A 110 -7.74 -36.68 -4.10
CA LYS A 110 -9.02 -37.15 -4.65
C LYS A 110 -8.85 -37.85 -6.00
N LYS A 111 -8.13 -37.23 -6.93
CA LYS A 111 -7.85 -37.80 -8.26
C LYS A 111 -7.09 -39.13 -8.16
N ALA A 112 -6.07 -39.18 -7.32
CA ALA A 112 -5.27 -40.39 -7.13
C ALA A 112 -6.09 -41.52 -6.50
N ALA A 113 -6.89 -41.21 -5.46
CA ALA A 113 -7.76 -42.16 -4.79
C ALA A 113 -8.82 -42.76 -5.71
N ILE A 114 -9.51 -41.93 -6.50
CA ILE A 114 -10.50 -42.41 -7.49
C ILE A 114 -9.85 -43.37 -8.49
N LYS A 115 -8.66 -43.00 -9.00
CA LYS A 115 -7.92 -43.83 -9.94
C LYS A 115 -7.47 -45.16 -9.32
N SER A 116 -6.89 -45.13 -8.11
CA SER A 116 -6.48 -46.35 -7.42
C SER A 116 -7.65 -47.27 -7.11
N VAL A 117 -8.81 -46.73 -6.70
CA VAL A 117 -10.02 -47.54 -6.47
C VAL A 117 -10.49 -48.21 -7.77
N GLN A 118 -10.41 -47.53 -8.92
CA GLN A 118 -10.65 -48.15 -10.22
C GLN A 118 -9.65 -49.29 -10.51
N ASP A 119 -8.36 -49.03 -10.37
CA ASP A 119 -7.30 -50.01 -10.62
C ASP A 119 -7.41 -51.23 -9.68
N TRP A 120 -7.81 -51.01 -8.43
CA TRP A 120 -8.07 -52.05 -7.43
C TRP A 120 -9.30 -52.87 -7.81
N HIS A 121 -10.38 -52.22 -8.25
CA HIS A 121 -11.58 -52.90 -8.70
C HIS A 121 -11.32 -53.78 -9.93
N GLU A 122 -10.54 -53.30 -10.91
CA GLU A 122 -10.17 -54.09 -12.09
C GLU A 122 -9.39 -55.37 -11.74
N LYS A 123 -8.53 -55.30 -10.71
CA LYS A 123 -7.69 -56.45 -10.30
C LYS A 123 -8.34 -57.36 -9.27
N TYR A 124 -9.18 -56.81 -8.39
CA TYR A 124 -9.64 -57.49 -7.18
C TYR A 124 -11.16 -57.40 -6.95
N GLY A 125 -11.90 -56.71 -7.81
CA GLY A 125 -13.34 -56.49 -7.65
C GLY A 125 -14.17 -57.78 -7.58
N GLU A 126 -13.75 -58.84 -8.30
CA GLU A 126 -14.42 -60.14 -8.23
C GLU A 126 -14.29 -60.80 -6.85
N ALA A 127 -13.13 -60.62 -6.18
CA ALA A 127 -12.86 -61.19 -4.87
C ALA A 127 -13.51 -60.39 -3.73
N TYR A 128 -13.72 -59.09 -3.92
CA TYR A 128 -14.20 -58.18 -2.88
C TYR A 128 -15.45 -57.43 -3.32
N LYS A 129 -16.62 -57.95 -2.94
CA LYS A 129 -17.92 -57.33 -3.25
C LYS A 129 -18.03 -55.88 -2.75
N MET A 130 -17.47 -55.57 -1.58
CA MET A 130 -17.46 -54.22 -1.01
C MET A 130 -16.67 -53.22 -1.87
N LEU A 131 -15.54 -53.66 -2.43
CA LEU A 131 -14.76 -52.84 -3.36
C LEU A 131 -15.54 -52.55 -4.64
N SER A 132 -16.23 -53.56 -5.18
CA SER A 132 -17.11 -53.40 -6.34
C SER A 132 -18.28 -52.48 -6.06
N LEU A 133 -18.93 -52.62 -4.90
CA LEU A 133 -20.01 -51.72 -4.49
C LEU A 133 -19.53 -50.27 -4.36
N GLY A 134 -18.39 -50.05 -3.70
CA GLY A 134 -17.84 -48.70 -3.54
C GLY A 134 -17.35 -48.10 -4.87
N TYR A 135 -16.76 -48.90 -5.77
CA TYR A 135 -16.44 -48.45 -7.13
C TYR A 135 -17.71 -48.04 -7.91
N HIS A 136 -18.77 -48.85 -7.85
CA HIS A 136 -20.05 -48.52 -8.50
C HIS A 136 -20.72 -47.29 -7.87
N PHE A 137 -20.64 -47.13 -6.55
CA PHE A 137 -21.10 -45.94 -5.84
C PHE A 137 -20.37 -44.69 -6.34
N LEU A 138 -19.03 -44.72 -6.39
CA LEU A 138 -18.25 -43.64 -6.95
C LEU A 138 -18.62 -43.37 -8.41
N LYS A 139 -18.81 -44.40 -9.23
CA LYS A 139 -19.20 -44.26 -10.65
C LYS A 139 -20.59 -43.64 -10.85
N GLN A 140 -21.51 -43.87 -9.91
CA GLN A 140 -22.88 -43.32 -9.96
C GLN A 140 -22.99 -41.96 -9.28
N ASN A 141 -22.03 -41.59 -8.42
CA ASN A 141 -21.95 -40.25 -7.86
C ASN A 141 -21.64 -39.25 -8.98
N LYS A 142 -22.64 -38.41 -9.33
CA LYS A 142 -22.57 -37.35 -10.36
C LYS A 142 -21.43 -36.33 -10.17
N LYS A 143 -20.65 -36.42 -9.09
CA LYS A 143 -19.51 -35.54 -8.77
C LYS A 143 -18.14 -36.23 -8.86
N VAL A 144 -18.09 -37.53 -9.16
CA VAL A 144 -16.85 -38.31 -9.33
C VAL A 144 -16.75 -38.75 -10.78
N ASP A 145 -16.09 -37.95 -11.61
CA ASP A 145 -15.92 -38.25 -13.03
C ASP A 145 -14.61 -39.01 -13.26
N PHE A 146 -14.72 -40.27 -13.67
CA PHE A 146 -13.60 -41.18 -13.97
C PHE A 146 -12.91 -40.86 -15.30
N GLN A 147 -13.52 -40.06 -16.18
CA GLN A 147 -13.00 -39.76 -17.53
C GLN A 147 -12.68 -38.26 -17.74
N ASP A 148 -13.29 -37.34 -16.99
CA ASP A 148 -13.20 -35.89 -17.23
C ASP A 148 -12.10 -35.14 -16.46
N VAL A 149 -11.07 -35.83 -15.95
CA VAL A 149 -10.04 -35.15 -15.15
C VAL A 149 -9.07 -34.30 -15.99
N ASN A 150 -9.15 -34.36 -17.31
CA ASN A 150 -8.33 -33.53 -18.21
C ASN A 150 -9.13 -32.39 -18.85
N ALA A 151 -10.40 -32.61 -19.21
CA ALA A 151 -11.25 -31.54 -19.75
C ALA A 151 -11.76 -30.61 -18.65
N ARG A 152 -11.99 -31.12 -17.43
CA ARG A 152 -12.24 -30.27 -16.25
C ARG A 152 -11.03 -29.40 -15.89
N THR A 153 -9.79 -29.91 -15.96
CA THR A 153 -8.58 -29.08 -15.73
C THR A 153 -8.40 -28.01 -16.81
N LEU A 154 -8.73 -28.29 -18.08
CA LEU A 154 -8.70 -27.26 -19.13
C LEU A 154 -9.85 -26.25 -18.99
N ALA A 155 -11.05 -26.68 -18.64
CA ALA A 155 -12.20 -25.80 -18.42
C ALA A 155 -12.09 -25.00 -17.12
N GLU A 156 -11.44 -25.54 -16.10
CA GLU A 156 -11.08 -24.86 -14.85
C GLU A 156 -9.95 -23.87 -15.06
N ARG A 157 -8.88 -24.27 -15.75
CA ARG A 157 -7.83 -23.34 -16.21
C ARG A 157 -8.41 -22.21 -17.06
N ARG A 158 -9.31 -22.51 -18.01
CA ARG A 158 -10.03 -21.48 -18.78
C ARG A 158 -10.89 -20.58 -17.89
N ARG A 159 -11.58 -21.12 -16.88
CA ARG A 159 -12.36 -20.32 -15.91
C ARG A 159 -11.46 -19.42 -15.06
N GLU A 160 -10.29 -19.91 -14.65
CA GLU A 160 -9.28 -19.14 -13.91
C GLU A 160 -8.65 -18.06 -14.79
N GLU A 161 -8.25 -18.39 -16.01
CA GLU A 161 -7.77 -17.45 -17.02
C GLU A 161 -8.82 -16.37 -17.35
N GLU A 162 -10.11 -16.76 -17.47
CA GLU A 162 -11.20 -15.81 -17.66
C GLU A 162 -11.42 -14.92 -16.44
N LYS A 163 -11.34 -15.46 -15.22
CA LYS A 163 -11.41 -14.67 -13.99
C LYS A 163 -10.23 -13.70 -13.89
N GLN A 164 -9.03 -14.17 -14.16
CA GLN A 164 -7.81 -13.38 -14.15
C GLN A 164 -7.88 -12.25 -15.17
N LYS A 165 -8.29 -12.57 -16.41
CA LYS A 165 -8.50 -11.57 -17.47
C LYS A 165 -9.60 -10.57 -17.12
N ARG A 166 -10.69 -11.00 -16.47
CA ARG A 166 -11.73 -10.09 -15.98
C ARG A 166 -11.16 -9.15 -14.91
N LEU A 167 -10.37 -9.66 -13.97
CA LEU A 167 -9.74 -8.86 -12.93
C LEU A 167 -8.73 -7.86 -13.51
N GLU A 168 -7.89 -8.31 -14.45
CA GLU A 168 -6.95 -7.45 -15.18
C GLU A 168 -7.68 -6.33 -15.93
N ASN A 169 -8.78 -6.65 -16.61
CA ASN A 169 -9.60 -5.65 -17.28
C ASN A 169 -10.21 -4.64 -16.30
N ILE A 170 -10.70 -5.09 -15.15
CA ILE A 170 -11.23 -4.21 -14.10
C ILE A 170 -10.12 -3.29 -13.57
N ASN A 171 -8.94 -3.82 -13.28
CA ASN A 171 -7.81 -3.03 -12.78
C ASN A 171 -7.33 -2.02 -13.82
N LYS A 172 -7.28 -2.41 -15.10
CA LYS A 172 -6.93 -1.52 -16.21
C LYS A 172 -7.94 -0.38 -16.36
N GLU A 173 -9.23 -0.66 -16.24
CA GLU A 173 -10.28 0.37 -16.32
C GLU A 173 -10.22 1.32 -15.12
N LYS A 174 -9.99 0.79 -13.90
CA LYS A 174 -9.77 1.61 -12.70
C LYS A 174 -8.56 2.53 -12.86
N ALA A 175 -7.45 2.02 -13.39
CA ALA A 175 -6.27 2.82 -13.65
C ALA A 175 -6.52 3.90 -14.72
N LYS A 176 -7.30 3.61 -15.76
CA LYS A 176 -7.70 4.60 -16.75
C LYS A 176 -8.54 5.72 -16.13
N ARG A 177 -9.53 5.37 -15.29
CA ARG A 177 -10.33 6.35 -14.55
C ARG A 177 -9.47 7.21 -13.63
N ALA A 178 -8.55 6.59 -12.89
CA ALA A 178 -7.61 7.32 -12.03
C ALA A 178 -6.75 8.32 -12.81
N GLN A 179 -6.35 7.98 -14.05
CA GLN A 179 -5.63 8.91 -14.91
C GLN A 179 -6.49 10.11 -15.34
N GLU A 180 -7.76 9.88 -15.68
CA GLU A 180 -8.70 10.93 -16.07
C GLU A 180 -8.99 11.87 -14.87
N GLU A 181 -9.29 11.30 -13.70
CA GLU A 181 -9.49 12.05 -12.45
C GLU A 181 -8.25 12.84 -12.04
N MET A 182 -7.06 12.25 -12.17
CA MET A 182 -5.80 12.93 -11.89
C MET A 182 -5.59 14.12 -12.83
N ALA A 183 -5.91 13.99 -14.11
CA ALA A 183 -5.83 15.11 -15.05
C ALA A 183 -6.81 16.23 -14.70
N GLU A 184 -8.05 15.88 -14.34
CA GLU A 184 -9.10 16.84 -13.96
C GLU A 184 -8.74 17.61 -12.67
N MET A 185 -8.35 16.89 -11.62
CA MET A 185 -8.04 17.51 -10.32
C MET A 185 -6.63 18.12 -10.24
N SER A 186 -5.74 17.83 -11.20
CA SER A 186 -4.35 18.33 -11.18
C SER A 186 -4.25 19.84 -11.06
N LYS A 187 -5.09 20.57 -11.80
CA LYS A 187 -5.09 22.03 -11.79
C LYS A 187 -5.57 22.57 -10.44
N GLU A 188 -6.67 22.05 -9.92
CA GLU A 188 -7.22 22.43 -8.60
C GLU A 188 -6.18 22.20 -7.49
N ILE A 189 -5.45 21.08 -7.55
CA ILE A 189 -4.37 20.76 -6.63
C ILE A 189 -3.23 21.79 -6.73
N GLN A 190 -2.78 22.13 -7.94
CA GLN A 190 -1.71 23.12 -8.13
C GLN A 190 -2.13 24.52 -7.67
N ASP A 191 -3.37 24.92 -7.96
CA ASP A 191 -3.92 26.22 -7.56
C ASP A 191 -3.98 26.30 -6.02
N THR A 192 -4.47 25.25 -5.35
CA THR A 192 -4.53 25.18 -3.87
C THR A 192 -3.13 25.20 -3.23
N LEU A 193 -2.18 24.44 -3.79
CA LEU A 193 -0.79 24.46 -3.30
C LEU A 193 -0.16 25.84 -3.46
N THR A 194 -0.43 26.52 -4.58
CA THR A 194 0.08 27.87 -4.86
C THR A 194 -0.55 28.89 -3.92
N GLU A 195 -1.87 28.80 -3.67
CA GLU A 195 -2.57 29.66 -2.71
C GLU A 195 -1.97 29.50 -1.30
N MET A 196 -1.78 28.25 -0.86
CA MET A 196 -1.21 27.96 0.45
C MET A 196 0.23 28.46 0.58
N GLU A 197 1.04 28.30 -0.46
CA GLU A 197 2.42 28.83 -0.51
C GLU A 197 2.46 30.36 -0.47
N ASN A 198 1.56 31.03 -1.19
CA ASN A 198 1.44 32.48 -1.14
C ASN A 198 1.05 32.95 0.27
N CYS A 199 0.12 32.25 0.94
CA CYS A 199 -0.23 32.54 2.32
C CYS A 199 0.97 32.38 3.26
N PHE A 200 1.81 31.36 3.05
CA PHE A 200 3.05 31.20 3.81
C PHE A 200 4.02 32.35 3.57
N ARG A 201 4.20 32.79 2.32
CA ARG A 201 5.07 33.95 1.99
C ARG A 201 4.58 35.25 2.60
N LEU A 202 3.26 35.44 2.73
CA LEU A 202 2.70 36.63 3.38
C LEU A 202 2.95 36.62 4.90
N LEU A 203 2.89 35.44 5.53
CA LEU A 203 3.14 35.30 6.97
C LEU A 203 4.63 35.30 7.31
N MET A 204 5.46 34.73 6.43
CA MET A 204 6.90 34.56 6.56
C MET A 204 7.57 34.92 5.22
N PRO A 205 7.78 36.22 4.94
CA PRO A 205 8.50 36.66 3.75
C PRO A 205 9.96 36.18 3.78
N ASP A 206 10.55 35.96 2.61
CA ASP A 206 11.97 35.60 2.52
C ASP A 206 12.83 36.79 3.02
N PRO A 207 13.77 36.59 3.97
CA PRO A 207 14.69 37.64 4.42
C PRO A 207 15.45 38.34 3.28
N PHE A 208 15.64 37.66 2.14
CA PHE A 208 16.32 38.19 0.97
C PHE A 208 15.38 38.95 -0.01
N ASP A 209 14.06 38.89 0.16
CA ASP A 209 13.11 39.68 -0.64
C ASP A 209 13.12 41.18 -0.24
N PHE A 210 13.84 41.55 0.83
CA PHE A 210 13.98 42.92 1.33
C PHE A 210 15.22 43.66 0.79
N THR A 211 15.95 43.12 -0.19
CA THR A 211 17.06 43.86 -0.81
C THR A 211 16.51 45.08 -1.56
N VAL A 212 16.56 46.23 -0.89
CA VAL A 212 16.36 47.54 -1.52
C VAL A 212 17.42 47.66 -2.61
N ASN A 213 16.98 47.85 -3.86
CA ASN A 213 17.84 48.17 -4.99
C ASN A 213 18.72 49.38 -4.66
N ASP A 214 19.96 49.14 -4.22
CA ASP A 214 21.01 50.14 -4.21
C ASP A 214 21.60 50.17 -5.63
N ALA A 215 21.19 51.19 -6.39
CA ALA A 215 21.79 51.67 -7.63
C ALA A 215 22.17 50.60 -8.68
N GLU A 216 21.21 50.25 -9.55
CA GLU A 216 21.51 49.65 -10.86
C GLU A 216 22.34 50.63 -11.71
N LEU A 217 23.66 50.49 -11.62
CA LEU A 217 24.56 50.85 -12.71
C LEU A 217 24.34 49.84 -13.84
N GLU A 218 23.41 50.16 -14.73
CA GLU A 218 23.16 49.43 -15.99
C GLU A 218 24.47 49.29 -16.80
N PRO A 219 24.93 48.06 -17.11
CA PRO A 219 26.05 47.84 -18.01
C PRO A 219 25.56 47.96 -19.46
N VAL A 220 26.05 48.99 -20.15
CA VAL A 220 25.88 49.17 -21.59
C VAL A 220 26.47 47.96 -22.34
N ILE A 221 25.61 47.14 -22.94
CA ILE A 221 26.01 46.14 -23.93
C ILE A 221 25.71 46.70 -25.33
N GLU A 222 26.77 47.12 -26.02
CA GLU A 222 26.77 47.38 -27.46
C GLU A 222 26.39 46.10 -28.23
N LYS A 223 25.41 46.19 -29.13
CA LYS A 223 25.21 45.20 -30.20
C LYS A 223 25.10 45.87 -31.56
N THR A 224 26.08 45.55 -32.39
CA THR A 224 26.20 45.83 -33.82
C THR A 224 25.14 45.13 -34.65
N ALA A 225 24.74 45.80 -35.75
CA ALA A 225 23.67 45.47 -36.69
C ALA A 225 23.82 44.16 -37.47
N ASN A 226 22.68 43.54 -37.85
CA ASN A 226 22.36 43.30 -39.28
C ASN A 226 20.87 43.00 -39.53
N GLU A 227 20.42 43.36 -40.74
CA GLU A 227 19.05 43.64 -41.20
C GLU A 227 18.20 42.43 -41.63
N GLY A 228 16.86 42.61 -41.65
CA GLY A 228 15.90 41.76 -42.39
C GLY A 228 14.44 41.83 -41.90
N GLU A 229 13.71 42.86 -42.31
CA GLU A 229 12.25 43.13 -42.13
C GLU A 229 11.30 42.11 -42.82
N PRO A 230 9.93 42.23 -42.79
CA PRO A 230 9.06 43.09 -41.95
C PRO A 230 7.81 42.36 -41.37
N ALA A 231 7.16 42.96 -40.36
CA ALA A 231 5.69 43.14 -40.31
C ALA A 231 5.24 44.02 -39.13
N SER A 232 4.39 44.97 -39.45
CA SER A 232 3.79 46.04 -38.66
C SER A 232 2.95 45.61 -37.45
N ILE A 233 2.90 46.44 -36.40
CA ILE A 233 1.66 47.03 -35.83
C ILE A 233 2.03 48.32 -35.07
N SER A 234 1.23 49.34 -35.34
CA SER A 234 1.27 50.71 -34.85
C SER A 234 0.38 50.87 -33.61
N MET A 235 0.84 51.61 -32.58
CA MET A 235 -0.01 52.56 -31.84
C MET A 235 0.80 53.52 -30.95
N GLN A 236 0.96 54.74 -31.48
CA GLN A 236 0.81 56.08 -30.90
C GLN A 236 1.14 56.41 -29.43
N LEU A 237 1.99 57.44 -29.34
CA LEU A 237 2.38 58.35 -28.26
C LEU A 237 1.24 59.08 -27.52
N ALA A 238 1.50 59.41 -26.24
CA ALA A 238 1.35 60.71 -25.54
C ALA A 238 1.24 60.44 -24.02
N ASP A 239 1.82 61.16 -23.06
CA ASP A 239 2.72 62.32 -23.01
C ASP A 239 3.23 62.35 -21.54
N CYS A 240 4.52 62.60 -21.33
CA CYS A 240 5.12 62.77 -20.00
C CYS A 240 5.70 64.19 -19.95
N GLN A 241 5.27 64.97 -18.96
CA GLN A 241 5.97 66.18 -18.52
C GLN A 241 6.49 65.93 -17.11
N PRO A 242 7.79 66.15 -16.88
CA PRO A 242 8.18 66.84 -15.66
C PRO A 242 9.08 68.03 -15.98
N SER A 243 8.67 69.17 -15.45
CA SER A 243 9.35 70.45 -15.55
C SER A 243 10.37 70.63 -14.43
N SER A 244 11.49 71.24 -14.80
CA SER A 244 12.40 72.05 -13.97
C SER A 244 13.43 71.37 -13.06
N LEU A 245 14.64 71.40 -13.60
CA LEU A 245 15.95 71.35 -12.98
C LEU A 245 16.31 72.72 -12.37
N ARG A 246 16.60 72.77 -11.06
CA ARG A 246 17.40 73.76 -10.28
C ARG A 246 17.61 73.12 -8.89
N HIS A 247 18.68 73.25 -8.12
CA HIS A 247 20.04 73.79 -8.20
C HIS A 247 20.71 73.24 -6.92
N ILE A 248 22.01 72.97 -6.96
CA ILE A 248 22.83 72.44 -5.84
C ILE A 248 22.83 73.41 -4.66
N ASP A 249 22.75 72.90 -3.42
CA ASP A 249 23.49 73.47 -2.29
C ASP A 249 23.86 72.40 -1.24
N ASP A 250 25.11 72.46 -0.82
CA ASP A 250 25.81 71.59 0.13
C ASP A 250 25.51 72.02 1.57
N GLU A 251 25.07 71.11 2.46
CA GLU A 251 25.28 71.27 3.90
C GLU A 251 25.68 69.95 4.57
N GLN A 252 26.85 69.98 5.23
CA GLN A 252 27.42 68.91 6.03
C GLN A 252 26.54 68.53 7.24
N PRO A 253 26.57 67.26 7.70
CA PRO A 253 25.96 66.90 8.98
C PRO A 253 26.87 67.29 10.17
N CYS A 254 26.28 68.07 11.07
CA CYS A 254 26.85 68.53 12.33
C CYS A 254 27.27 67.37 13.27
N CYS A 255 28.47 67.51 13.83
CA CYS A 255 28.98 66.70 14.92
C CYS A 255 28.15 66.91 16.21
N SER A 256 27.51 65.86 16.72
CA SER A 256 26.95 65.84 18.07
C SER A 256 28.08 65.75 19.10
N LYS A 257 28.41 66.91 19.67
CA LYS A 257 29.01 67.03 21.00
C LYS A 257 27.94 66.74 22.06
N ASP A 258 28.41 66.18 23.17
CA ASP A 258 27.73 66.05 24.48
C ASP A 258 27.06 64.70 24.78
N LEU A 259 27.89 63.70 25.13
CA LEU A 259 27.63 62.78 26.23
C LEU A 259 28.95 62.45 26.97
N PRO A 260 28.98 62.51 28.31
CA PRO A 260 30.21 62.50 29.11
C PRO A 260 30.91 61.14 29.16
N SER A 261 32.25 61.23 29.13
CA SER A 261 33.22 60.14 29.19
C SER A 261 33.17 59.35 30.49
N VAL A 262 33.13 58.02 30.36
CA VAL A 262 33.54 57.07 31.39
C VAL A 262 35.06 57.19 31.59
N LEU A 263 35.51 57.31 32.83
CA LEU A 263 36.90 57.12 33.21
C LEU A 263 37.01 56.30 34.51
N PRO A 264 38.15 55.61 34.71
CA PRO A 264 38.20 54.20 35.07
C PRO A 264 38.89 53.97 36.41
N CYS A 265 38.84 52.75 36.95
CA CYS A 265 39.81 52.36 37.97
C CYS A 265 40.26 50.91 37.83
N LEU A 266 41.59 50.78 37.81
CA LEU A 266 42.37 49.57 37.68
C LEU A 266 42.57 48.88 39.04
N LYS A 267 42.60 47.53 38.97
CA LYS A 267 43.36 46.55 39.77
C LYS A 267 43.00 46.35 41.25
N ALA A 268 42.71 45.09 41.63
CA ALA A 268 43.67 44.21 42.30
C ALA A 268 43.04 42.84 42.70
N ASP A 269 43.78 41.76 42.40
CA ASP A 269 44.06 40.59 43.25
C ASP A 269 42.92 39.73 43.86
N LYS A 270 42.79 38.47 43.39
CA LYS A 270 43.38 37.24 44.01
C LYS A 270 42.62 35.94 43.65
N ASN A 271 43.43 34.95 43.23
CA ASN A 271 43.46 33.52 43.60
C ASN A 271 42.27 32.57 43.32
N GLY A 272 42.66 31.40 42.78
CA GLY A 272 41.89 30.16 42.68
C GLY A 272 42.03 29.58 41.27
N ASP A 273 43.14 28.92 40.89
CA ASP A 273 43.47 27.51 41.23
C ASP A 273 42.33 26.57 40.76
N MET A 274 42.50 25.54 39.93
CA MET A 274 43.67 24.75 39.54
C MET A 274 43.15 23.82 38.40
N ASN A 275 44.06 23.44 37.48
CA ASN A 275 44.22 22.11 36.87
C ASN A 275 43.02 21.39 36.19
N GLU A 276 43.17 20.61 35.12
CA GLU A 276 44.27 19.73 34.70
C GLU A 276 43.97 19.35 33.23
N GLU A 277 44.86 19.64 32.27
CA GLU A 277 45.75 18.65 31.63
C GLU A 277 45.07 17.32 31.24
N LEU A 278 45.04 17.00 29.95
CA LEU A 278 46.11 16.17 29.37
C LEU A 278 45.99 16.07 27.84
N GLU A 279 47.08 16.40 27.17
CA GLU A 279 47.33 16.16 25.77
C GLU A 279 47.65 14.68 25.48
N THR A 280 47.54 14.28 24.20
CA THR A 280 48.58 13.61 23.37
C THR A 280 47.88 13.05 22.12
N SER A 281 47.96 13.72 20.97
CA SER A 281 49.05 13.74 19.97
C SER A 281 49.12 12.50 19.06
N ASP A 282 49.13 12.80 17.75
CA ASP A 282 49.95 12.17 16.69
C ASP A 282 49.42 10.91 15.94
N ARG A 283 48.93 11.10 14.69
CA ARG A 283 49.69 10.89 13.41
C ARG A 283 48.86 10.47 12.16
N ARG A 284 49.29 11.09 11.03
CA ARG A 284 49.26 10.67 9.60
C ARG A 284 47.91 10.71 8.86
N GLY A 285 47.81 11.23 7.64
CA GLY A 285 48.78 11.86 6.74
C GLY A 285 48.28 11.87 5.28
N ALA A 286 48.69 12.90 4.53
CA ALA A 286 48.79 13.07 3.06
C ALA A 286 47.53 12.76 2.22
N ASP A 287 46.91 13.71 1.52
CA ASP A 287 47.32 14.40 0.26
C ASP A 287 46.26 15.49 -0.08
N GLY A 288 46.44 16.61 -0.80
CA GLY A 288 47.51 17.16 -1.61
C GLY A 288 46.97 17.82 -2.91
N GLU A 289 46.32 19.00 -2.84
CA GLU A 289 46.11 19.99 -3.94
C GLU A 289 45.31 21.19 -3.35
N GLY A 290 45.66 22.47 -3.38
CA GLY A 290 46.68 23.27 -4.07
C GLY A 290 46.06 24.66 -4.28
N CYS A 291 46.12 25.57 -3.31
CA CYS A 291 45.65 26.96 -3.47
C CYS A 291 46.70 27.96 -2.99
N SER A 292 46.99 28.90 -3.88
CA SER A 292 48.10 29.84 -3.86
C SER A 292 48.20 30.67 -2.59
N GLU A 293 49.37 30.54 -1.98
CA GLU A 293 50.13 31.57 -1.28
C GLU A 293 49.90 32.98 -1.86
N VAL A 294 49.37 33.85 -1.01
CA VAL A 294 49.64 35.29 -1.06
C VAL A 294 50.22 35.66 0.30
N GLU A 295 51.55 35.68 0.35
CA GLU A 295 52.29 36.32 1.44
C GLU A 295 51.89 37.78 1.52
N LEU A 296 51.18 38.16 2.58
CA LEU A 296 51.05 39.57 2.97
C LEU A 296 52.21 39.90 3.90
N ALA A 297 53.26 40.44 3.26
CA ALA A 297 54.42 41.02 3.90
C ALA A 297 54.00 42.04 4.97
N GLY A 298 54.73 42.02 6.09
CA GLY A 298 54.40 42.77 7.29
C GLY A 298 54.31 44.28 7.09
N ALA A 299 53.37 44.87 7.83
CA ALA A 299 53.42 46.27 8.21
C ALA A 299 53.26 46.35 9.73
N THR A 300 54.39 46.60 10.39
CA THR A 300 54.42 47.25 11.71
C THR A 300 53.65 48.57 11.61
N GLY A 301 52.46 48.63 12.20
CA GLY A 301 51.66 49.84 12.22
C GLY A 301 50.49 49.69 13.18
N GLY A 302 50.66 50.21 14.39
CA GLY A 302 49.62 50.32 15.41
C GLY A 302 48.40 51.19 15.02
N ASP A 303 48.18 51.48 13.75
CA ASP A 303 47.25 52.52 13.28
C ASP A 303 46.20 51.93 12.34
N ASP A 304 46.59 50.99 11.47
CA ASP A 304 45.65 50.28 10.60
C ASP A 304 44.77 49.30 11.39
N TYR A 305 45.29 48.74 12.49
CA TYR A 305 44.52 47.86 13.37
C TYR A 305 43.41 48.61 14.12
N GLU A 306 43.72 49.81 14.63
CA GLU A 306 42.78 50.59 15.44
C GLU A 306 41.76 51.27 14.51
N THR A 307 42.19 51.66 13.31
CA THR A 307 41.33 52.26 12.28
C THR A 307 40.33 51.25 11.75
N PHE A 308 40.73 50.00 11.45
CA PHE A 308 39.80 48.94 11.02
C PHE A 308 38.75 48.60 12.11
N VAL A 309 39.20 48.49 13.37
CA VAL A 309 38.34 48.17 14.51
C VAL A 309 37.36 49.32 14.78
N ARG A 310 37.82 50.58 14.73
CA ARG A 310 36.97 51.77 14.85
C ARG A 310 36.01 51.99 13.69
N SER A 311 36.44 51.78 12.44
CA SER A 311 35.60 52.04 11.26
C SER A 311 34.42 51.07 11.14
N HIS A 312 34.55 49.87 11.72
CA HIS A 312 33.50 48.85 11.74
C HIS A 312 32.78 48.75 13.10
N GLY A 313 33.12 49.61 14.08
CA GLY A 313 32.48 49.63 15.40
C GLY A 313 32.75 48.38 16.25
N LEU A 314 33.81 47.63 15.96
CA LEU A 314 34.20 46.44 16.71
C LEU A 314 35.07 46.82 17.90
N GLY A 315 35.10 46.01 18.95
CA GLY A 315 35.97 46.24 20.12
C GLY A 315 37.31 45.47 20.06
N SER A 316 37.41 44.46 19.19
CA SER A 316 38.58 43.59 19.03
C SER A 316 38.45 42.77 17.74
N HIS A 317 39.57 42.30 17.19
CA HIS A 317 39.66 41.37 16.05
C HIS A 317 39.45 39.90 16.48
N LYS A 318 39.43 39.62 17.78
CA LYS A 318 38.98 38.34 18.35
C LYS A 318 37.65 38.57 19.04
N TYR A 319 36.58 38.53 18.27
CA TYR A 319 35.22 38.49 18.80
C TYR A 319 34.50 37.29 18.17
N THR A 320 33.77 36.57 18.99
CA THR A 320 32.89 35.50 18.55
C THR A 320 31.47 35.94 18.85
N LEU A 321 30.61 35.99 17.84
CA LEU A 321 29.19 36.23 18.01
C LEU A 321 28.49 34.89 18.02
N ASP A 322 28.06 34.47 19.20
CA ASP A 322 27.18 33.32 19.35
C ASP A 322 25.74 33.83 19.22
N LEU A 323 25.13 33.57 18.06
CA LEU A 323 23.74 33.92 17.79
C LEU A 323 22.85 32.72 18.12
N GLU A 324 22.15 32.80 19.24
CA GLU A 324 21.11 31.83 19.59
C GLU A 324 19.78 32.31 18.98
N ILE A 325 19.46 31.80 17.80
CA ILE A 325 18.18 32.07 17.12
C ILE A 325 17.18 31.03 17.62
N SER A 326 16.20 31.47 18.42
CA SER A 326 15.09 30.60 18.83
C SER A 326 14.32 30.16 17.58
N THR A 327 14.31 28.85 17.30
CA THR A 327 13.59 28.24 16.18
C THR A 327 12.07 28.20 16.39
N ASP A 328 11.60 28.52 17.60
CA ASP A 328 10.20 28.48 17.99
C ASP A 328 9.47 29.78 17.60
N ILE A 329 9.33 30.03 16.31
CA ILE A 329 8.50 31.14 15.81
C ILE A 329 7.03 30.73 15.94
N LYS A 330 6.34 31.28 16.94
CA LYS A 330 4.88 31.09 17.11
C LYS A 330 4.12 32.25 16.47
N ILE A 331 3.47 31.97 15.34
CA ILE A 331 2.60 32.94 14.66
C ILE A 331 1.27 32.96 15.42
N HIS A 332 0.92 34.10 16.02
CA HIS A 332 -0.34 34.27 16.74
C HIS A 332 -1.37 34.97 15.87
N GLU A 333 -2.62 34.51 15.92
CA GLU A 333 -3.75 35.12 15.20
C GLU A 333 -4.03 36.56 15.70
N ASN A 334 -4.06 37.51 14.76
CA ASN A 334 -4.39 38.93 14.93
C ASN A 334 -5.37 39.39 13.83
N GLU A 335 -5.89 40.61 13.90
CA GLU A 335 -6.92 41.11 12.96
C GLU A 335 -6.45 41.11 11.49
N ASP A 336 -5.15 41.33 11.24
CA ASP A 336 -4.58 41.45 9.90
C ASP A 336 -4.29 40.08 9.26
N ASN A 337 -3.85 39.09 10.06
CA ASN A 337 -3.46 37.76 9.57
C ASN A 337 -4.60 36.72 9.63
N THR A 338 -5.71 37.03 10.32
CA THR A 338 -6.84 36.11 10.50
C THR A 338 -7.35 35.54 9.18
N SER A 339 -7.48 36.39 8.15
CA SER A 339 -7.98 35.97 6.83
C SER A 339 -7.02 34.99 6.14
N ILE A 340 -5.72 35.21 6.27
CA ILE A 340 -4.67 34.37 5.68
C ILE A 340 -4.62 33.02 6.40
N ILE A 341 -4.66 33.03 7.74
CA ILE A 341 -4.71 31.81 8.56
C ILE A 341 -5.95 30.97 8.20
N ASN A 342 -7.11 31.59 7.98
CA ASN A 342 -8.31 30.86 7.56
C ASN A 342 -8.15 30.20 6.18
N SER A 343 -7.57 30.90 5.20
CA SER A 343 -7.28 30.34 3.88
C SER A 343 -6.32 29.14 3.98
N ILE A 344 -5.26 29.25 4.79
CA ILE A 344 -4.35 28.13 5.06
C ILE A 344 -5.09 26.94 5.69
N LEU A 345 -5.97 27.17 6.67
CA LEU A 345 -6.73 26.11 7.33
C LEU A 345 -7.71 25.41 6.39
N ASP A 346 -8.36 26.17 5.52
CA ASP A 346 -9.28 25.63 4.53
C ASP A 346 -8.51 24.84 3.45
N ALA A 347 -7.38 25.36 2.98
CA ALA A 347 -6.47 24.65 2.06
C ALA A 347 -5.89 23.36 2.70
N HIS A 348 -5.44 23.43 3.96
CA HIS A 348 -4.93 22.27 4.71
C HIS A 348 -6.00 21.18 4.86
N LYS A 349 -7.25 21.55 5.20
CA LYS A 349 -8.37 20.61 5.27
C LYS A 349 -8.70 20.02 3.90
N LEU A 350 -8.68 20.83 2.84
CA LEU A 350 -8.95 20.37 1.48
C LEU A 350 -7.88 19.37 1.01
N ILE A 351 -6.61 19.68 1.26
CA ILE A 351 -5.49 18.79 0.98
C ILE A 351 -5.62 17.48 1.76
N GLY A 352 -5.82 17.54 3.07
CA GLY A 352 -5.90 16.36 3.94
C GLY A 352 -7.12 15.47 3.67
N ASN A 353 -8.29 16.06 3.42
CA ASN A 353 -9.55 15.31 3.33
C ASN A 353 -9.91 14.87 1.91
N LYS A 354 -9.51 15.63 0.88
CA LYS A 354 -9.89 15.35 -0.53
C LYS A 354 -8.70 14.93 -1.36
N PHE A 355 -7.64 15.76 -1.43
CA PHE A 355 -6.57 15.54 -2.40
C PHE A 355 -5.65 14.39 -2.02
N LEU A 356 -5.23 14.30 -0.75
CA LEU A 356 -4.32 13.25 -0.30
C LEU A 356 -4.94 11.83 -0.43
N PRO A 357 -6.21 11.59 -0.01
CA PRO A 357 -6.84 10.30 -0.22
C PRO A 357 -7.03 9.95 -1.71
N SER A 358 -7.38 10.94 -2.53
CA SER A 358 -7.54 10.73 -3.99
C SER A 358 -6.23 10.32 -4.65
N VAL A 359 -5.12 10.99 -4.32
CA VAL A 359 -3.80 10.66 -4.84
C VAL A 359 -3.35 9.27 -4.39
N GLN A 360 -3.62 8.89 -3.15
CA GLN A 360 -3.34 7.52 -2.66
C GLN A 360 -4.12 6.46 -3.42
N LEU A 361 -5.41 6.70 -3.70
CA LEU A 361 -6.25 5.80 -4.51
C LEU A 361 -5.75 5.67 -5.96
N TRP A 362 -5.24 6.75 -6.55
CA TRP A 362 -4.63 6.71 -7.88
C TRP A 362 -3.35 5.88 -7.90
N ILE A 363 -2.44 6.10 -6.94
CA ILE A 363 -1.21 5.31 -6.77
C ILE A 363 -1.54 3.82 -6.60
N GLN A 364 -2.54 3.48 -5.77
CA GLN A 364 -2.99 2.11 -5.57
C GLN A 364 -3.54 1.49 -6.86
N SER A 365 -4.33 2.26 -7.62
CA SER A 365 -4.90 1.82 -8.90
C SER A 365 -3.84 1.56 -9.97
N PHE A 366 -2.83 2.43 -10.08
CA PHE A 366 -1.70 2.22 -10.98
C PHE A 366 -0.86 1.00 -10.59
N THR A 367 -0.57 0.84 -9.30
CA THR A 367 0.23 -0.28 -8.77
C THR A 367 -0.48 -1.63 -9.00
N ARG A 368 -1.79 -1.70 -8.72
CA ARG A 368 -2.60 -2.92 -8.95
C ARG A 368 -2.77 -3.27 -10.43
N ALA A 369 -2.63 -2.30 -11.32
CA ALA A 369 -2.66 -2.50 -12.77
C ALA A 369 -1.26 -2.79 -13.36
N GLY A 370 -0.20 -2.80 -12.54
CA GLY A 370 1.18 -2.99 -13.01
C GLY A 370 1.72 -1.83 -13.85
N ILE A 371 1.16 -0.63 -13.69
CA ILE A 371 1.59 0.57 -14.41
C ILE A 371 2.68 1.27 -13.61
N SER A 372 3.90 1.27 -14.14
CA SER A 372 5.08 1.88 -13.53
C SER A 372 5.70 3.01 -14.37
N ASP A 373 4.88 3.64 -15.22
CA ASP A 373 5.31 4.71 -16.12
C ASP A 373 5.22 6.11 -15.47
N ASP A 374 5.35 7.15 -16.29
CA ASP A 374 5.29 8.56 -15.86
C ASP A 374 4.03 8.90 -15.07
N ARG A 375 2.91 8.20 -15.27
CA ARG A 375 1.65 8.46 -14.54
C ARG A 375 1.79 8.16 -13.06
N LEU A 376 2.43 7.03 -12.72
CA LEU A 376 2.70 6.68 -11.34
C LEU A 376 3.69 7.67 -10.72
N ARG A 377 4.73 8.07 -11.46
CA ARG A 377 5.69 9.09 -10.99
C ARG A 377 5.00 10.41 -10.68
N CYS A 378 4.18 10.93 -11.60
CA CYS A 378 3.43 12.17 -11.40
C CYS A 378 2.50 12.09 -10.17
N ALA A 379 1.83 10.96 -9.95
CA ALA A 379 0.98 10.78 -8.77
C ALA A 379 1.79 10.80 -7.46
N ILE A 380 2.97 10.18 -7.45
CA ILE A 380 3.90 10.21 -6.30
C ILE A 380 4.41 11.64 -6.08
N ASP A 381 4.79 12.36 -7.13
CA ASP A 381 5.27 13.74 -7.01
C ASP A 381 4.17 14.67 -6.45
N LEU A 382 2.91 14.49 -6.88
CA LEU A 382 1.76 15.20 -6.31
C LEU A 382 1.57 14.87 -4.83
N LYS A 383 1.68 13.59 -4.44
CA LYS A 383 1.62 13.16 -3.05
C LYS A 383 2.68 13.89 -2.22
N ASN A 384 3.93 13.86 -2.67
CA ASN A 384 5.06 14.48 -1.96
C ASN A 384 4.85 15.99 -1.81
N LYS A 385 4.40 16.68 -2.86
CA LYS A 385 4.10 18.12 -2.80
C LYS A 385 3.01 18.45 -1.78
N LEU A 386 1.95 17.64 -1.72
CA LEU A 386 0.87 17.80 -0.75
C LEU A 386 1.35 17.55 0.68
N GLU A 387 2.16 16.51 0.90
CA GLU A 387 2.74 16.21 2.21
C GLU A 387 3.71 17.29 2.68
N THR A 388 4.60 17.79 1.81
CA THR A 388 5.50 18.91 2.13
C THR A 388 4.72 20.18 2.50
N ALA A 389 3.64 20.48 1.80
CA ALA A 389 2.80 21.64 2.10
C ALA A 389 2.14 21.51 3.48
N LEU A 390 1.61 20.32 3.83
CA LEU A 390 1.04 20.05 5.15
C LEU A 390 2.11 20.11 6.26
N GLU A 391 3.32 19.61 5.99
CA GLU A 391 4.41 19.65 6.96
C GLU A 391 4.86 21.10 7.23
N LYS A 392 5.01 21.90 6.17
CA LYS A 392 5.32 23.33 6.29
C LYS A 392 4.29 24.09 7.12
N HIS A 393 2.99 23.74 7.02
CA HIS A 393 1.96 24.32 7.90
C HIS A 393 2.19 23.95 9.38
N LYS A 394 2.58 22.70 9.68
CA LYS A 394 2.88 22.29 11.06
C LYS A 394 4.12 23.00 11.59
N ASP A 395 5.18 23.10 10.79
CA ASP A 395 6.44 23.74 11.16
C ASP A 395 6.27 25.23 11.48
N MET A 396 5.31 25.90 10.83
CA MET A 396 4.97 27.31 11.11
C MET A 396 4.28 27.53 12.46
N ASN A 397 3.89 26.45 13.16
CA ASN A 397 3.41 26.44 14.55
C ASN A 397 2.42 27.57 14.86
N ILE A 398 1.44 27.77 13.98
CA ILE A 398 0.46 28.86 14.04
C ILE A 398 -0.52 28.60 15.19
N ASP A 399 -0.53 29.48 16.19
CA ASP A 399 -1.48 29.46 17.31
C ASP A 399 -2.75 30.24 16.91
N TYR A 400 -3.82 29.50 16.59
CA TYR A 400 -5.12 30.06 16.26
C TYR A 400 -6.20 29.51 17.21
N LYS A 401 -7.21 30.33 17.49
CA LYS A 401 -8.29 29.92 18.38
C LYS A 401 -9.11 28.84 17.69
N GLU A 402 -9.17 27.65 18.29
CA GLU A 402 -9.96 26.53 17.78
C GLU A 402 -11.44 26.94 17.68
N ARG A 403 -11.88 27.33 16.48
CA ARG A 403 -13.28 27.66 16.23
C ARG A 403 -14.05 26.36 16.14
N LYS A 404 -14.51 25.87 17.29
CA LYS A 404 -15.47 24.76 17.35
C LYS A 404 -16.67 25.14 16.51
N ARG A 405 -16.80 24.55 15.30
CA ARG A 405 -18.05 24.57 14.57
C ARG A 405 -19.08 23.96 15.51
N LYS A 406 -20.02 24.76 16.00
CA LYS A 406 -21.31 24.25 16.50
C LYS A 406 -22.05 23.67 15.29
N VAL A 407 -21.61 22.51 14.83
CA VAL A 407 -22.50 21.62 14.11
C VAL A 407 -23.47 21.12 15.17
N MET A 408 -24.76 21.24 14.88
CA MET A 408 -25.81 20.72 15.74
C MET A 408 -25.52 19.23 15.94
N LYS A 409 -25.11 18.87 17.16
CA LYS A 409 -24.86 17.51 17.60
C LYS A 409 -26.19 16.76 17.51
N VAL A 410 -26.40 16.06 16.40
CA VAL A 410 -27.16 14.82 16.46
C VAL A 410 -26.18 13.85 17.11
N SER A 411 -26.51 13.45 18.32
CA SER A 411 -25.85 12.36 19.03
C SER A 411 -25.79 11.14 18.11
N ASP A 412 -24.59 10.63 17.85
CA ASP A 412 -24.28 9.25 18.25
C ASP A 412 -22.77 9.08 18.38
N ASP A 413 -22.42 8.19 19.30
CA ASP A 413 -21.10 7.86 19.81
C ASP A 413 -20.11 7.43 18.73
N ASP A 414 -18.84 7.72 19.01
CA ASP A 414 -17.68 7.13 18.36
C ASP A 414 -17.69 5.61 18.52
N ASP A 415 -17.42 4.88 17.44
CA ASP A 415 -16.44 3.78 17.45
C ASP A 415 -15.93 3.56 16.02
N ASP A 416 -14.61 3.69 15.90
CA ASP A 416 -13.78 3.14 14.83
C ASP A 416 -14.02 1.62 14.78
N ASP A 417 -14.44 1.10 13.62
CA ASP A 417 -14.09 -0.24 13.17
C ASP A 417 -14.22 -0.30 11.65
N GLU A 418 -13.06 -0.36 10.99
CA GLU A 418 -12.93 -1.05 9.71
C GLU A 418 -13.29 -2.53 9.95
N ASP A 419 -14.52 -2.94 9.66
CA ASP A 419 -14.82 -4.14 8.86
C ASP A 419 -16.33 -4.40 8.78
N GLU A 420 -16.68 -5.15 7.73
CA GLU A 420 -17.81 -6.08 7.69
C GLU A 420 -19.14 -5.54 7.16
N PHE A 421 -19.53 -6.11 6.02
CA PHE A 421 -20.92 -6.15 5.55
C PHE A 421 -21.85 -6.43 6.74
N VAL A 422 -22.82 -5.54 6.98
CA VAL A 422 -23.92 -5.82 7.91
C VAL A 422 -24.65 -7.08 7.41
N GLU A 423 -24.48 -8.18 8.11
CA GLU A 423 -25.28 -9.37 7.94
C GLU A 423 -26.73 -8.97 8.24
N VAL A 424 -27.55 -8.95 7.18
CA VAL A 424 -29.00 -8.77 7.28
C VAL A 424 -29.47 -9.80 8.30
N PRO A 425 -30.02 -9.40 9.46
CA PRO A 425 -30.54 -10.36 10.43
C PRO A 425 -31.47 -11.29 9.67
N GLU A 426 -31.19 -12.59 9.74
CA GLU A 426 -32.02 -13.59 9.10
C GLU A 426 -33.46 -13.28 9.51
N LYS A 427 -34.31 -13.04 8.52
CA LYS A 427 -35.74 -12.89 8.74
C LYS A 427 -36.21 -14.16 9.42
N GLU A 428 -36.31 -14.15 10.75
CA GLU A 428 -37.03 -15.16 11.53
C GLU A 428 -38.44 -15.24 10.96
N GLY A 429 -38.68 -16.28 10.16
CA GLY A 429 -39.90 -16.43 9.38
C GLY A 429 -39.72 -17.02 7.98
N TYR A 430 -38.50 -17.28 7.51
CA TYR A 430 -38.34 -18.14 6.33
C TYR A 430 -38.49 -19.60 6.75
N GLU A 431 -39.71 -20.14 6.70
CA GLU A 431 -39.95 -21.59 6.69
C GLU A 431 -39.61 -22.14 5.29
N PRO A 432 -38.53 -22.92 5.09
CA PRO A 432 -38.21 -23.52 3.78
C PRO A 432 -39.24 -24.59 3.36
N HIS A 433 -40.18 -24.95 4.24
CA HIS A 433 -41.19 -25.96 4.00
C HIS A 433 -42.59 -25.41 4.26
N VAL A 434 -43.27 -24.97 3.19
CA VAL A 434 -44.70 -24.63 3.23
C VAL A 434 -45.48 -25.89 3.62
N PRO A 435 -46.20 -25.91 4.76
CA PRO A 435 -47.03 -27.04 5.16
C PRO A 435 -48.04 -27.40 4.06
N ASP A 436 -48.27 -28.69 3.83
CA ASP A 436 -49.06 -29.19 2.70
C ASP A 436 -50.49 -28.60 2.58
N HIS A 437 -51.04 -28.10 3.69
CA HIS A 437 -52.36 -27.47 3.73
C HIS A 437 -52.38 -26.02 3.20
N LEU A 438 -51.23 -25.33 3.08
CA LEU A 438 -51.12 -23.95 2.58
C LEU A 438 -50.62 -23.87 1.12
N ARG A 439 -50.10 -24.96 0.54
CA ARG A 439 -49.61 -25.00 -0.86
C ARG A 439 -50.68 -24.71 -1.91
N LYS A 440 -51.94 -25.08 -1.66
CA LYS A 440 -53.01 -24.89 -2.66
C LYS A 440 -53.39 -23.43 -2.89
N GLU A 441 -53.14 -22.54 -1.92
CA GLU A 441 -53.54 -21.14 -2.02
C GLU A 441 -52.44 -20.26 -2.63
N TYR A 442 -51.17 -20.51 -2.32
CA TYR A 442 -50.02 -19.74 -2.83
C TYR A 442 -49.71 -20.02 -4.30
N VAL A 443 -49.78 -21.27 -4.74
CA VAL A 443 -49.50 -21.65 -6.14
C VAL A 443 -50.56 -21.10 -7.11
N SER A 444 -51.79 -20.85 -6.63
CA SER A 444 -52.89 -20.40 -7.49
C SER A 444 -52.89 -18.89 -7.75
N ARG A 445 -52.25 -18.09 -6.89
CA ARG A 445 -52.26 -16.61 -7.00
C ARG A 445 -51.17 -16.10 -7.94
N ASP A 446 -49.94 -16.61 -7.83
CA ASP A 446 -48.80 -16.13 -8.62
C ASP A 446 -48.79 -16.66 -10.07
N LEU A 447 -49.22 -17.92 -10.29
CA LEU A 447 -49.33 -18.45 -11.65
C LEU A 447 -50.44 -17.79 -12.46
N LYS A 448 -51.56 -17.38 -11.83
CA LYS A 448 -52.62 -16.63 -12.51
C LYS A 448 -52.19 -15.22 -12.88
N GLN A 449 -51.41 -14.56 -12.02
CA GLN A 449 -50.90 -13.22 -12.31
C GLN A 449 -49.81 -13.25 -13.39
N ALA A 450 -48.93 -14.25 -13.37
CA ALA A 450 -47.91 -14.47 -14.41
C ALA A 450 -48.54 -14.81 -15.77
N TYR A 451 -49.55 -15.67 -15.81
CA TYR A 451 -50.28 -15.98 -17.05
C TYR A 451 -51.06 -14.77 -17.60
N MET A 452 -51.72 -13.97 -16.75
CA MET A 452 -52.42 -12.76 -17.19
C MET A 452 -51.46 -11.68 -17.72
N ASN A 453 -50.28 -11.52 -17.11
CA ASN A 453 -49.26 -10.57 -17.55
C ASN A 453 -48.57 -11.00 -18.86
N MET A 454 -48.41 -12.31 -19.09
CA MET A 454 -47.89 -12.82 -20.37
C MET A 454 -48.91 -12.69 -21.52
N TRP A 455 -50.20 -12.92 -21.25
CA TRP A 455 -51.25 -12.81 -22.28
C TRP A 455 -51.53 -11.37 -22.70
N THR A 456 -51.47 -10.42 -21.76
CA THR A 456 -51.65 -8.98 -22.05
C THR A 456 -50.48 -8.40 -22.87
N LYS A 457 -49.24 -8.79 -22.59
CA LYS A 457 -48.06 -8.36 -23.38
C LYS A 457 -48.01 -8.99 -24.79
N GLY A 458 -48.45 -10.24 -24.94
CA GLY A 458 -48.54 -10.90 -26.25
C GLY A 458 -49.62 -10.34 -27.17
N SER A 459 -50.74 -9.85 -26.62
CA SER A 459 -51.85 -9.28 -27.42
C SER A 459 -51.57 -7.87 -27.95
N LEU A 460 -50.76 -7.06 -27.24
CA LEU A 460 -50.37 -5.72 -27.71
C LEU A 460 -49.32 -5.75 -28.83
N SER A 461 -48.49 -6.79 -28.93
CA SER A 461 -47.45 -6.87 -29.97
C SER A 461 -47.96 -7.37 -31.33
N LEU A 462 -49.16 -7.94 -31.41
CA LEU A 462 -49.74 -8.48 -32.66
C LEU A 462 -50.72 -7.52 -33.35
N LYS A 463 -50.98 -6.33 -32.78
CA LYS A 463 -51.88 -5.32 -33.37
C LYS A 463 -51.17 -4.11 -34.00
N THR A 464 -49.84 -4.06 -34.01
CA THR A 464 -49.07 -2.91 -34.54
C THR A 464 -48.31 -3.17 -35.85
N SER A 465 -48.41 -4.37 -36.45
CA SER A 465 -47.73 -4.68 -37.73
C SER A 465 -48.65 -4.92 -38.93
N ASN A 466 -49.90 -4.41 -38.90
CA ASN A 466 -50.77 -4.40 -40.08
C ASN A 466 -51.41 -3.02 -40.30
N SER A 467 -50.58 -2.03 -40.58
CA SER A 467 -50.99 -0.84 -41.32
C SER A 467 -49.74 -0.10 -41.77
N ILE A 468 -49.45 -0.14 -43.07
CA ILE A 468 -49.07 0.99 -43.93
C ILE A 468 -48.93 0.39 -45.33
N LYS A 469 -49.85 0.84 -46.20
CA LYS A 469 -49.77 0.75 -47.66
C LYS A 469 -48.75 1.74 -48.19
#